data_AF-A0A1Y0RJK8-F1
#
_entry.id   AF-A0A1Y0RJK8-F1
#
_cell.length_a   1.000
_cell.length_b   1.000
_cell.length_c   1.000
_cell.angle_alpha   90.00
_cell.angle_beta   90.00
_cell.angle_gamma   90.00
#
_symmetry.space_group_name_H-M   'P 1'
#
loop_
_entity.id
_entity.type
_entity.pdbx_description
1 polymer ?
#
loop_
_entity_poly.entity_id
_entity_poly.type
_entity_poly.pdbx_seq_one_letter_code
_entity_poly.pdbx_strand_id
1 'polypeptide(L)'
;MSIDFNTINLSSSANTNTASKSQIFTGWLGRDNRLDSYSFNLSGHSSLNFSLDGLSVDADLQLLDSNGSVIAGSHNYRDTAESIDKTLDAGNYSIQVYRVSGGRTNYNLKVSQSQVAQSSQVGKDWFDLNIQDSSLRAESRKRFADGVLDRNDMIAILREAKDSDSVDATEFTDLRTLVSHASELQMPEYVRVLSNKVVNGDTANQKYQGNTLGNLYAGSSDIQMENLINKWFLGSDRPQTSYTYQYANGSLFQNGISYQDVKQGKINDCFMLVGLAETAVRSSSTIESMFIDNGDNTFSVRFWHNGSADYVTVDRYLPTNSSGYLVYANRGVDYNNSSNELWVAFAEKAYVQLNESGWIYQDNTNTYNGLAKGGYISDALAQITGKKTSLGNGLNFSSIVDAFNSGQLIGLGTKLTGVASNIVSGHAYALINYNSSTQKFTLFNPWGVNTNSSKPGVMELSWSEIESSFSYWDSTLN
;
A
#
# COMPACT_ATOMS: atom_id res chain seq x y z
N MET A 1 53.49 25.52 6.95
CA MET A 1 52.23 26.29 6.96
C MET A 1 51.56 25.91 8.26
N SER A 2 51.57 26.81 9.24
CA SER A 2 50.84 26.58 10.50
C SER A 2 49.37 26.96 10.25
N ILE A 3 48.45 26.16 10.76
CA ILE A 3 47.03 26.51 10.90
C ILE A 3 46.78 26.49 12.39
N ASP A 4 46.38 27.61 12.96
CA ASP A 4 46.03 27.68 14.37
C ASP A 4 44.53 27.34 14.51
N PHE A 5 44.24 26.30 15.29
CA PHE A 5 42.87 25.85 15.58
C PHE A 5 42.43 26.38 16.94
N ASN A 6 41.42 27.25 16.93
CA ASN A 6 40.82 27.78 18.14
C ASN A 6 39.35 27.34 18.24
N THR A 7 38.88 27.03 19.45
CA THR A 7 37.48 26.66 19.70
C THR A 7 36.74 27.84 20.29
N ILE A 8 35.60 28.22 19.69
CA ILE A 8 34.69 29.22 20.24
C ILE A 8 33.73 28.51 21.21
N ASN A 9 33.69 28.94 22.46
CA ASN A 9 32.83 28.35 23.49
C ASN A 9 31.58 29.21 23.71
N LEU A 10 30.43 28.79 23.16
CA LEU A 10 29.16 29.52 23.26
C LEU A 10 28.14 28.87 24.23
N SER A 11 28.51 27.81 24.95
CA SER A 11 27.58 26.97 25.75
C SER A 11 26.78 27.75 26.82
N SER A 12 25.46 27.53 26.84
CA SER A 12 24.51 28.10 27.80
C SER A 12 24.33 27.21 29.03
N SER A 13 24.55 27.73 30.23
CA SER A 13 23.97 27.18 31.45
C SER A 13 22.63 27.86 31.74
N ALA A 14 21.56 27.06 31.73
CA ALA A 14 20.22 27.33 32.27
C ALA A 14 19.29 28.35 31.56
N ASN A 15 18.07 27.86 31.30
CA ASN A 15 16.80 28.55 31.01
C ASN A 15 16.71 30.04 31.37
N THR A 16 17.09 30.92 30.44
CA THR A 16 16.55 32.28 30.35
C THR A 16 16.44 32.67 28.87
N ASN A 17 15.22 32.97 28.41
CA ASN A 17 14.99 33.49 27.07
C ASN A 17 15.66 34.87 26.93
N THR A 18 16.45 35.04 25.87
CA THR A 18 17.24 36.23 25.48
C THR A 18 18.59 36.44 26.18
N ALA A 19 19.55 35.54 25.94
CA ALA A 19 20.98 35.83 26.18
C ALA A 19 21.70 36.08 24.84
N SER A 20 22.19 37.31 24.63
CA SER A 20 23.19 37.61 23.61
C SER A 20 24.58 37.39 24.21
N LYS A 21 25.46 36.70 23.46
CA LYS A 21 26.84 36.43 23.88
C LYS A 21 27.79 36.94 22.83
N SER A 22 28.92 37.52 23.27
CA SER A 22 29.98 37.92 22.35
C SER A 22 31.35 37.50 22.88
N GLN A 23 32.23 37.11 21.96
CA GLN A 23 33.63 36.80 22.20
C GLN A 23 34.49 37.54 21.19
N ILE A 24 35.70 37.92 21.60
CA ILE A 24 36.69 38.58 20.75
C ILE A 24 37.94 37.72 20.74
N PHE A 25 38.39 37.35 19.55
CA PHE A 25 39.65 36.65 19.32
C PHE A 25 40.61 37.60 18.64
N THR A 26 41.86 37.62 19.08
CA THR A 26 42.93 38.35 18.40
C THR A 26 43.86 37.36 17.72
N GLY A 27 44.36 37.70 16.55
CA GLY A 27 45.22 36.84 15.75
C GLY A 27 46.10 37.64 14.80
N TRP A 28 46.94 36.93 14.05
CA TRP A 28 47.83 37.54 13.07
C TRP A 28 48.05 36.63 11.85
N LEU A 29 48.09 37.25 10.67
CA LEU A 29 48.33 36.60 9.40
C LEU A 29 49.62 37.13 8.76
N GLY A 30 50.34 36.24 8.08
CA GLY A 30 51.58 36.54 7.38
C GLY A 30 52.00 35.43 6.41
N ARG A 31 53.29 35.43 6.03
CA ARG A 31 53.82 34.43 5.08
C ARG A 31 53.71 33.01 5.62
N ASP A 32 53.93 32.82 6.92
CA ASP A 32 54.04 31.51 7.56
C ASP A 32 52.73 31.03 8.23
N ASN A 33 51.84 31.98 8.54
CA ASN A 33 50.45 31.75 8.98
C ASN A 33 49.47 32.44 8.01
N ARG A 34 48.86 31.68 7.11
CA ARG A 34 48.03 32.25 6.03
C ARG A 34 46.54 32.18 6.31
N LEU A 35 46.13 31.40 7.32
CA LEU A 35 44.74 31.11 7.63
C LEU A 35 44.64 30.67 9.09
N ASP A 36 43.72 31.32 9.80
CA ASP A 36 43.30 30.92 11.13
C ASP A 36 41.86 30.38 11.07
N SER A 37 41.59 29.28 11.78
CA SER A 37 40.29 28.60 11.75
C SER A 37 39.69 28.51 13.14
N TYR A 38 38.42 28.93 13.26
CA TYR A 38 37.67 28.94 14.51
C TYR A 38 36.43 28.07 14.40
N SER A 39 36.34 26.99 15.18
CA SER A 39 35.19 26.07 15.13
C SER A 39 34.22 26.34 16.28
N PHE A 40 32.92 26.15 16.01
CA PHE A 40 31.86 26.33 17.00
C PHE A 40 30.67 25.39 16.76
N ASN A 41 29.91 25.13 17.82
CA ASN A 41 28.67 24.36 17.78
C ASN A 41 27.49 25.25 18.21
N LEU A 42 26.37 25.13 17.49
CA LEU A 42 25.10 25.73 17.85
C LEU A 42 24.16 24.63 18.36
N SER A 43 23.62 24.83 19.56
CA SER A 43 22.60 23.94 20.14
C SER A 43 21.17 24.25 19.69
N GLY A 44 20.97 25.35 18.95
CA GLY A 44 19.67 25.82 18.48
C GLY A 44 19.79 26.95 17.47
N HIS A 45 18.68 27.27 16.80
CA HIS A 45 18.61 28.30 15.78
C HIS A 45 19.03 29.68 16.32
N SER A 46 20.04 30.28 15.68
CA SER A 46 20.72 31.46 16.22
C SER A 46 21.06 32.45 15.11
N SER A 47 20.94 33.74 15.41
CA SER A 47 21.49 34.81 14.58
C SER A 47 22.90 35.14 15.07
N LEU A 48 23.83 35.15 14.13
CA LEU A 48 25.25 35.35 14.33
C LEU A 48 25.71 36.58 13.55
N ASN A 49 26.51 37.41 14.21
CA ASN A 49 27.29 38.47 13.58
C ASN A 49 28.78 38.20 13.84
N PHE A 50 29.55 38.15 12.76
CA PHE A 50 30.99 38.03 12.77
C PHE A 50 31.57 39.32 12.21
N SER A 51 32.50 39.96 12.91
CA SER A 51 33.19 41.16 12.45
C SER A 51 34.68 41.01 12.61
N LEU A 52 35.43 41.29 11.55
CA LEU A 52 36.89 41.28 11.53
C LEU A 52 37.40 42.71 11.39
N ASP A 53 38.12 43.22 12.40
CA ASP A 53 38.71 44.55 12.37
C ASP A 53 40.20 44.54 12.80
N GLY A 54 40.83 45.71 12.87
CA GLY A 54 42.24 45.84 13.26
C GLY A 54 43.23 45.45 12.16
N LEU A 55 42.76 45.34 10.93
CA LEU A 55 43.57 45.00 9.77
C LEU A 55 44.51 46.15 9.39
N SER A 56 45.67 45.77 8.86
CA SER A 56 46.68 46.67 8.26
C SER A 56 47.01 46.29 6.82
N VAL A 57 46.61 45.08 6.40
CA VAL A 57 46.57 44.62 5.01
C VAL A 57 45.38 43.69 4.79
N ASP A 58 45.08 43.42 3.52
CA ASP A 58 43.92 42.66 3.04
C ASP A 58 43.85 41.22 3.56
N ALA A 59 42.75 40.91 4.25
CA ALA A 59 42.37 39.61 4.79
C ALA A 59 40.84 39.46 4.78
N ASP A 60 40.39 38.27 4.42
CA ASP A 60 38.99 37.93 4.21
C ASP A 60 38.43 37.07 5.36
N LEU A 61 37.11 37.01 5.43
CA LEU A 61 36.35 36.21 6.37
C LEU A 61 35.43 35.23 5.62
N GLN A 62 35.42 33.96 6.01
CA GLN A 62 34.46 32.97 5.51
C GLN A 62 33.85 32.15 6.65
N LEU A 63 32.60 31.75 6.46
CA LEU A 63 31.84 30.84 7.31
C LEU A 63 31.59 29.54 6.53
N LEU A 64 31.89 28.40 7.14
CA LEU A 64 31.81 27.07 6.55
C LEU A 64 30.92 26.14 7.37
N ASP A 65 30.28 25.19 6.69
CA ASP A 65 29.51 24.09 7.29
C ASP A 65 30.42 22.96 7.81
N SER A 66 29.82 21.92 8.39
CA SER A 66 30.54 20.75 8.92
C SER A 66 31.30 19.93 7.86
N ASN A 67 30.94 20.07 6.59
CA ASN A 67 31.60 19.41 5.46
C ASN A 67 32.72 20.27 4.86
N GLY A 68 32.94 21.48 5.38
CA GLY A 68 33.92 22.44 4.86
C GLY A 68 33.43 23.21 3.63
N SER A 69 32.12 23.26 3.37
CA SER A 69 31.56 24.08 2.30
C SER A 69 31.32 25.51 2.79
N VAL A 70 31.68 26.51 1.99
CA VAL A 70 31.47 27.93 2.34
C VAL A 70 29.98 28.28 2.27
N ILE A 71 29.41 28.72 3.40
CA ILE A 71 28.02 29.17 3.54
C ILE A 71 27.91 30.69 3.30
N ALA A 72 28.93 31.45 3.71
CA ALA A 72 28.99 32.90 3.53
C ALA A 72 30.45 33.38 3.57
N GLY A 73 30.74 34.50 2.92
CA GLY A 73 32.06 35.13 2.92
C GLY A 73 31.96 36.65 2.77
N SER A 74 32.98 37.35 3.27
CA SER A 74 33.17 38.79 3.14
C SER A 74 34.61 39.03 2.67
N HIS A 75 34.75 39.86 1.63
CA HIS A 75 35.96 40.01 0.80
C HIS A 75 36.23 41.48 0.46
N ASN A 76 36.24 42.37 1.45
CA ASN A 76 36.48 43.78 1.20
C ASN A 76 37.96 44.04 0.94
N TYR A 77 38.24 44.96 0.02
CA TYR A 77 39.63 45.27 -0.34
C TYR A 77 40.36 46.05 0.77
N ARG A 78 41.69 45.86 0.81
CA ARG A 78 42.63 46.61 1.69
C ARG A 78 42.39 46.34 3.17
N ASP A 79 42.54 47.32 4.05
CA ASP A 79 42.39 47.21 5.50
C ASP A 79 40.94 47.46 5.98
N THR A 80 39.98 47.35 5.07
CA THR A 80 38.56 47.50 5.39
C THR A 80 38.09 46.32 6.25
N ALA A 81 37.24 46.57 7.24
CA ALA A 81 36.71 45.52 8.10
C ALA A 81 35.80 44.55 7.33
N GLU A 82 35.80 43.29 7.74
CA GLU A 82 34.88 42.26 7.23
C GLU A 82 33.69 42.08 8.17
N SER A 83 32.53 41.76 7.61
CA SER A 83 31.36 41.41 8.40
C SER A 83 30.53 40.32 7.73
N ILE A 84 30.09 39.34 8.52
CA ILE A 84 29.13 38.33 8.09
C ILE A 84 27.99 38.30 9.11
N ASP A 85 26.77 38.57 8.63
CA ASP A 85 25.53 38.40 9.38
C ASP A 85 24.79 37.18 8.83
N LYS A 86 24.53 36.19 9.68
CA LYS A 86 23.88 34.94 9.25
C LYS A 86 23.03 34.33 10.36
N THR A 87 21.89 33.78 9.98
CA THR A 87 21.09 32.93 10.85
C THR A 87 21.30 31.48 10.46
N LEU A 88 21.61 30.63 11.45
CA LEU A 88 21.98 29.22 11.26
C LEU A 88 21.18 28.32 12.20
N ASP A 89 20.88 27.11 11.74
CA ASP A 89 20.31 26.04 12.56
C ASP A 89 21.35 25.38 13.46
N ALA A 90 20.89 24.53 14.39
CA ALA A 90 21.77 23.75 15.25
C ALA A 90 22.73 22.90 14.41
N GLY A 91 24.01 22.86 14.80
CA GLY A 91 25.04 22.20 14.00
C GLY A 91 26.46 22.65 14.32
N ASN A 92 27.42 22.07 13.62
CA ASN A 92 28.85 22.40 13.73
C ASN A 92 29.27 23.27 12.54
N TYR A 93 30.02 24.33 12.82
CA TYR A 93 30.44 25.31 11.84
C TYR A 93 31.89 25.74 12.11
N SER A 94 32.51 26.35 11.11
CA SER A 94 33.82 26.99 11.28
C SER A 94 33.91 28.32 10.57
N ILE A 95 34.72 29.22 11.10
CA ILE A 95 35.06 30.51 10.51
C ILE A 95 36.52 30.43 10.10
N GLN A 96 36.82 30.87 8.88
CA GLN A 96 38.18 31.03 8.40
C GLN A 96 38.48 32.51 8.20
N VAL A 97 39.56 32.97 8.82
CA VAL A 97 40.17 34.27 8.55
C VAL A 97 41.42 34.00 7.73
N TYR A 98 41.45 34.45 6.48
CA TYR A 98 42.56 34.11 5.59
C TYR A 98 43.10 35.31 4.83
N ARG A 99 44.39 35.24 4.55
CA ARG A 99 45.13 36.36 3.98
C ARG A 99 45.00 36.43 2.47
N VAL A 100 44.70 37.62 1.95
CA VAL A 100 44.62 37.88 0.51
C VAL A 100 45.93 38.48 -0.01
N SER A 101 46.44 39.54 0.64
CA SER A 101 47.59 40.30 0.14
C SER A 101 48.93 39.93 0.78
N GLY A 102 50.05 40.36 0.18
CA GLY A 102 51.43 39.99 0.54
C GLY A 102 52.03 40.58 1.84
N GLY A 103 51.30 41.36 2.63
CA GLY A 103 51.80 41.93 3.91
C GLY A 103 51.56 41.07 5.15
N ARG A 104 51.89 41.58 6.35
CA ARG A 104 51.48 40.96 7.64
C ARG A 104 50.37 41.81 8.24
N THR A 105 49.35 41.19 8.83
CA THR A 105 48.29 41.91 9.53
C THR A 105 47.94 41.24 10.84
N ASN A 106 47.69 42.04 11.88
CA ASN A 106 46.94 41.58 13.04
C ASN A 106 45.44 41.71 12.73
N TYR A 107 44.60 41.07 13.53
CA TYR A 107 43.16 41.25 13.46
C TYR A 107 42.49 41.01 14.83
N ASN A 108 41.28 41.53 14.98
CA ASN A 108 40.33 41.12 16.01
C ASN A 108 39.08 40.55 15.34
N LEU A 109 38.76 39.28 15.60
CA LEU A 109 37.53 38.63 15.21
C LEU A 109 36.53 38.71 16.36
N LYS A 110 35.51 39.55 16.20
CA LYS A 110 34.38 39.62 17.11
C LYS A 110 33.30 38.67 16.61
N VAL A 111 32.85 37.79 17.49
CA VAL A 111 31.76 36.87 17.25
C VAL A 111 30.66 37.23 18.22
N SER A 112 29.45 37.45 17.73
CA SER A 112 28.28 37.62 18.57
C SER A 112 27.17 36.68 18.12
N GLN A 113 26.49 36.09 19.11
CA GLN A 113 25.38 35.19 18.93
C GLN A 113 24.20 35.72 19.72
N SER A 114 23.03 35.73 19.10
CA SER A 114 21.76 35.83 19.79
C SER A 114 20.91 34.63 19.42
N GLN A 115 20.41 33.92 20.44
CA GLN A 115 19.43 32.87 20.20
C GLN A 115 18.13 33.53 19.74
N VAL A 116 17.68 33.20 18.54
CA VAL A 116 16.47 33.77 17.96
C VAL A 116 15.32 32.85 18.33
N ALA A 117 14.27 33.39 18.94
CA ALA A 117 13.00 32.69 19.03
C ALA A 117 12.49 32.46 17.59
N GLN A 118 12.49 31.22 17.14
CA GLN A 118 12.08 30.87 15.78
C GLN A 118 10.66 31.41 15.50
N SER A 119 10.51 32.19 14.43
CA SER A 119 9.22 32.39 13.78
C SER A 119 8.71 31.03 13.31
N SER A 120 7.47 30.69 13.64
CA SER A 120 6.86 29.34 13.63
C SER A 120 6.71 28.62 12.27
N GLN A 121 7.56 28.87 11.27
CA GLN A 121 7.43 28.31 9.92
C GLN A 121 8.76 27.86 9.24
N VAL A 122 9.90 27.88 9.92
CA VAL A 122 11.14 27.26 9.41
C VAL A 122 11.47 26.06 10.30
N GLY A 123 11.56 24.86 9.72
CA GLY A 123 11.81 23.59 10.43
C GLY A 123 10.58 22.69 10.63
N LYS A 124 9.42 23.04 10.06
CA LYS A 124 8.24 22.17 10.02
C LYS A 124 8.31 21.21 8.85
N ASP A 125 8.27 19.91 9.12
CA ASP A 125 8.14 18.91 8.07
C ASP A 125 6.69 18.79 7.58
N TRP A 126 6.45 17.87 6.63
CA TRP A 126 5.12 17.63 6.11
C TRP A 126 4.11 17.35 7.23
N PHE A 127 4.47 16.58 8.25
CA PHE A 127 3.57 16.23 9.34
C PHE A 127 3.26 17.43 10.25
N ASP A 128 4.22 18.33 10.50
CA ASP A 128 3.97 19.58 11.25
C ASP A 128 3.05 20.57 10.54
N LEU A 129 2.96 20.46 9.22
CA LEU A 129 2.12 21.32 8.37
C LEU A 129 0.72 20.74 8.17
N ASN A 130 0.58 19.41 8.17
CA ASN A 130 -0.66 18.75 7.74
C ASN A 130 -1.38 17.97 8.85
N ILE A 131 -0.71 17.59 9.93
CA ILE A 131 -1.30 16.79 11.02
C ILE A 131 -1.36 17.63 12.30
N GLN A 132 -2.58 17.84 12.82
CA GLN A 132 -2.84 18.73 13.95
C GLN A 132 -2.61 18.03 15.29
N ASP A 133 -3.16 16.84 15.45
CA ASP A 133 -3.04 16.01 16.63
C ASP A 133 -1.58 15.66 16.90
N SER A 134 -1.13 15.88 18.15
CA SER A 134 0.29 15.72 18.48
C SER A 134 0.74 14.27 18.56
N SER A 135 -0.13 13.38 19.07
CA SER A 135 0.16 11.96 19.24
C SER A 135 0.25 11.30 17.86
N LEU A 136 -0.77 11.52 17.03
CA LEU A 136 -0.87 11.01 15.68
C LEU A 136 0.21 11.58 14.76
N ARG A 137 0.56 12.88 14.90
CA ARG A 137 1.68 13.49 14.18
C ARG A 137 3.00 12.80 14.51
N ALA A 138 3.28 12.61 15.81
CA ALA A 138 4.52 11.98 16.26
C ALA A 138 4.63 10.53 15.78
N GLU A 139 3.54 9.75 15.90
CA GLU A 139 3.53 8.36 15.45
C GLU A 139 3.61 8.27 13.93
N SER A 140 2.85 9.06 13.17
CA SER A 140 2.90 9.05 11.69
C SER A 140 4.31 9.37 11.17
N ARG A 141 4.97 10.38 11.74
CA ARG A 141 6.35 10.74 11.41
C ARG A 141 7.33 9.61 11.71
N LYS A 142 7.18 8.98 12.87
CA LYS A 142 8.04 7.87 13.30
C LYS A 142 7.89 6.67 12.38
N ARG A 143 6.67 6.37 11.96
CA ARG A 143 6.37 5.26 11.05
C ARG A 143 6.93 5.51 9.65
N PHE A 144 6.81 6.72 9.14
CA PHE A 144 7.37 7.13 7.85
C PHE A 144 8.91 7.29 7.82
N ALA A 145 9.65 6.86 8.85
CA ALA A 145 11.09 7.09 8.92
C ALA A 145 11.89 6.40 7.79
N ASP A 146 11.33 5.36 7.16
CA ASP A 146 11.89 4.68 6.00
C ASP A 146 11.41 5.26 4.65
N GLY A 147 10.57 6.30 4.69
CA GLY A 147 10.03 6.97 3.52
C GLY A 147 8.82 6.28 2.89
N VAL A 148 8.21 5.30 3.56
CA VAL A 148 6.96 4.64 3.13
C VAL A 148 6.00 4.54 4.32
N LEU A 149 4.70 4.78 4.10
CA LEU A 149 3.68 4.36 5.06
C LEU A 149 3.09 3.02 4.63
N ASP A 150 3.67 1.94 5.13
CA ASP A 150 3.24 0.59 4.79
C ASP A 150 1.99 0.14 5.57
N ARG A 151 1.61 -1.13 5.40
CA ARG A 151 0.44 -1.71 6.08
C ARG A 151 0.56 -1.66 7.60
N ASN A 152 1.71 -2.04 8.14
CA ASN A 152 1.93 -2.11 9.58
C ASN A 152 1.99 -0.71 10.19
N ASP A 153 2.53 0.25 9.44
CA ASP A 153 2.52 1.66 9.81
C ASP A 153 1.10 2.21 9.92
N MET A 154 0.28 2.00 8.90
CA MET A 154 -1.10 2.48 8.93
C MET A 154 -1.93 1.80 10.01
N ILE A 155 -1.72 0.51 10.30
CA ILE A 155 -2.36 -0.16 11.45
C ILE A 155 -1.94 0.50 12.77
N ALA A 156 -0.65 0.81 12.94
CA ALA A 156 -0.16 1.47 14.15
C ALA A 156 -0.73 2.88 14.31
N ILE A 157 -0.74 3.68 13.24
CA ILE A 157 -1.31 5.03 13.21
C ILE A 157 -2.81 5.00 13.53
N LEU A 158 -3.57 4.09 12.93
CA LEU A 158 -5.01 3.94 13.22
C LEU A 158 -5.26 3.54 14.68
N ARG A 159 -4.33 2.80 15.30
CA ARG A 159 -4.43 2.43 16.72
C ARG A 159 -4.01 3.56 17.66
N GLU A 160 -3.09 4.43 17.23
CA GLU A 160 -2.70 5.63 17.98
C GLU A 160 -3.86 6.61 18.11
N ALA A 161 -4.70 6.73 17.07
CA ALA A 161 -5.93 7.55 17.08
C ALA A 161 -7.02 7.07 18.07
N LYS A 162 -6.68 6.18 19.01
CA LYS A 162 -7.54 5.64 20.07
C LYS A 162 -7.01 6.04 21.45
N ASP A 163 -6.11 7.01 21.56
CA ASP A 163 -5.34 7.31 22.77
C ASP A 163 -6.21 7.72 23.98
N SER A 164 -7.47 8.11 23.71
CA SER A 164 -8.46 8.57 24.68
C SER A 164 -9.76 7.74 24.68
N ASP A 165 -9.66 6.44 24.40
CA ASP A 165 -10.77 5.46 24.27
C ASP A 165 -11.81 5.78 23.15
N SER A 166 -11.61 6.88 22.42
CA SER A 166 -12.46 7.31 21.30
C SER A 166 -11.63 8.11 20.30
N VAL A 167 -12.06 8.08 19.05
CA VAL A 167 -11.49 8.85 17.94
C VAL A 167 -12.14 10.23 17.92
N ASP A 168 -11.38 11.29 18.23
CA ASP A 168 -11.89 12.65 18.23
C ASP A 168 -11.95 13.29 16.83
N ALA A 169 -12.44 14.54 16.75
CA ALA A 169 -12.61 15.24 15.48
C ALA A 169 -11.28 15.63 14.82
N THR A 170 -10.23 15.90 15.61
CA THR A 170 -8.89 16.24 15.13
C THR A 170 -8.23 15.01 14.55
N GLU A 171 -8.21 13.91 15.32
CA GLU A 171 -7.66 12.62 14.88
C GLU A 171 -8.35 12.13 13.60
N PHE A 172 -9.68 12.20 13.55
CA PHE A 172 -10.43 11.79 12.37
C PHE A 172 -10.09 12.64 11.13
N THR A 173 -9.90 13.95 11.31
CA THR A 173 -9.50 14.87 10.23
C THR A 173 -8.08 14.57 9.76
N ASP A 174 -7.17 14.29 10.67
CA ASP A 174 -5.78 13.98 10.37
C ASP A 174 -5.61 12.62 9.69
N LEU A 175 -6.35 11.60 10.12
CA LEU A 175 -6.41 10.31 9.43
C LEU A 175 -6.88 10.47 7.97
N ARG A 176 -7.88 11.32 7.73
CA ARG A 176 -8.33 11.65 6.37
C ARG A 176 -7.26 12.36 5.56
N THR A 177 -6.47 13.22 6.22
CA THR A 177 -5.36 13.94 5.60
C THR A 177 -4.24 12.99 5.18
N LEU A 178 -3.88 12.00 6.01
CA LEU A 178 -2.92 10.96 5.65
C LEU A 178 -3.38 10.15 4.42
N VAL A 179 -4.65 9.73 4.40
CA VAL A 179 -5.21 8.94 3.28
C VAL A 179 -5.29 9.75 1.98
N SER A 180 -5.65 11.04 2.05
CA SER A 180 -5.74 11.89 0.86
C SER A 180 -4.38 12.26 0.25
N HIS A 181 -3.30 12.22 1.05
CA HIS A 181 -1.93 12.47 0.60
C HIS A 181 -1.08 11.19 0.49
N ALA A 182 -1.74 10.04 0.33
CA ALA A 182 -1.09 8.73 0.22
C ALA A 182 0.06 8.68 -0.81
N SER A 183 -0.04 9.41 -1.93
CA SER A 183 1.03 9.48 -2.94
C SER A 183 2.29 10.21 -2.45
N GLU A 184 2.15 11.27 -1.65
CA GLU A 184 3.28 11.98 -1.05
C GLU A 184 3.97 11.14 0.03
N LEU A 185 3.18 10.30 0.71
CA LEU A 185 3.60 9.40 1.79
C LEU A 185 3.99 7.99 1.29
N GLN A 186 4.16 7.82 -0.02
CA GLN A 186 4.53 6.55 -0.68
C GLN A 186 3.68 5.34 -0.21
N MET A 187 2.43 5.58 0.18
CA MET A 187 1.57 4.54 0.73
C MET A 187 1.17 3.57 -0.38
N PRO A 188 1.44 2.25 -0.23
CA PRO A 188 1.07 1.26 -1.25
C PRO A 188 -0.42 1.30 -1.56
N GLU A 189 -0.81 1.02 -2.82
CA GLU A 189 -2.20 1.18 -3.28
C GLU A 189 -3.19 0.42 -2.41
N TYR A 190 -2.90 -0.84 -2.07
CA TYR A 190 -3.79 -1.66 -1.23
C TYR A 190 -3.93 -1.08 0.19
N VAL A 191 -2.85 -0.54 0.77
CA VAL A 191 -2.89 0.13 2.07
C VAL A 191 -3.78 1.37 1.98
N ARG A 192 -3.59 2.21 0.96
CA ARG A 192 -4.45 3.39 0.72
C ARG A 192 -5.91 3.02 0.58
N VAL A 193 -6.24 1.99 -0.19
CA VAL A 193 -7.63 1.53 -0.38
C VAL A 193 -8.23 1.03 0.93
N LEU A 194 -7.51 0.17 1.66
CA LEU A 194 -7.99 -0.36 2.94
C LEU A 194 -8.12 0.75 4.01
N SER A 195 -7.16 1.67 4.11
CA SER A 195 -7.24 2.85 4.97
C SER A 195 -8.41 3.75 4.59
N ASN A 196 -8.69 3.92 3.29
CA ASN A 196 -9.85 4.67 2.83
C ASN A 196 -11.16 4.02 3.29
N LYS A 197 -11.28 2.69 3.27
CA LYS A 197 -12.46 1.98 3.78
C LYS A 197 -12.63 2.12 5.29
N VAL A 198 -11.53 2.19 6.05
CA VAL A 198 -11.59 2.47 7.49
C VAL A 198 -12.02 3.91 7.75
N VAL A 199 -11.36 4.88 7.13
CA VAL A 199 -11.43 6.31 7.51
C VAL A 199 -12.52 7.10 6.76
N ASN A 200 -12.69 6.84 5.46
CA ASN A 200 -13.71 7.48 4.63
C ASN A 200 -14.98 6.63 4.49
N GLY A 201 -14.90 5.36 4.89
CA GLY A 201 -16.01 4.44 4.95
C GLY A 201 -16.18 3.57 3.71
N ASP A 202 -17.00 2.53 3.87
CA ASP A 202 -17.42 1.59 2.83
C ASP A 202 -18.82 1.08 3.19
N THR A 203 -19.63 0.71 2.21
CA THR A 203 -20.95 0.13 2.46
C THR A 203 -20.87 -1.13 3.33
N ALA A 204 -19.78 -1.90 3.21
CA ALA A 204 -19.56 -3.09 4.02
C ALA A 204 -19.33 -2.79 5.51
N ASN A 205 -19.01 -1.56 5.91
CA ASN A 205 -18.81 -1.21 7.32
C ASN A 205 -20.09 -1.25 8.14
N GLN A 206 -21.26 -1.44 7.54
CA GLN A 206 -22.51 -1.57 8.30
C GLN A 206 -22.46 -2.75 9.28
N LYS A 207 -21.67 -3.79 8.98
CA LYS A 207 -21.55 -4.96 9.84
C LYS A 207 -20.10 -5.45 10.03
N TYR A 208 -19.91 -6.11 11.17
CA TYR A 208 -18.76 -6.94 11.49
C TYR A 208 -19.22 -8.18 12.25
N GLN A 209 -18.93 -9.36 11.70
CA GLN A 209 -19.32 -10.67 12.22
C GLN A 209 -20.83 -10.77 12.52
N GLY A 210 -21.66 -10.13 11.69
CA GLY A 210 -23.11 -10.09 11.81
C GLY A 210 -23.68 -9.02 12.75
N ASN A 211 -22.83 -8.31 13.51
CA ASN A 211 -23.24 -7.22 14.39
C ASN A 211 -23.14 -5.86 13.69
N THR A 212 -23.94 -4.88 14.11
CA THR A 212 -23.83 -3.49 13.64
C THR A 212 -22.46 -2.91 13.98
N LEU A 213 -21.80 -2.28 12.99
CA LEU A 213 -20.53 -1.60 13.19
C LEU A 213 -20.63 -0.10 12.83
N GLY A 214 -20.95 0.22 11.57
CA GLY A 214 -20.99 1.58 11.03
C GLY A 214 -19.62 2.10 10.58
N ASN A 215 -19.64 3.15 9.74
CA ASN A 215 -18.43 3.87 9.32
C ASN A 215 -17.78 4.60 10.50
N LEU A 216 -16.48 4.85 10.41
CA LEU A 216 -15.76 5.70 11.36
C LEU A 216 -16.27 7.14 11.30
N TYR A 217 -16.39 7.79 12.46
CA TYR A 217 -16.70 9.20 12.61
C TYR A 217 -16.08 9.75 13.91
N ALA A 218 -16.04 11.07 14.06
CA ALA A 218 -15.61 11.70 15.30
C ALA A 218 -16.55 11.32 16.47
N GLY A 219 -16.02 10.68 17.49
CA GLY A 219 -16.73 10.06 18.60
C GLY A 219 -16.85 8.53 18.48
N SER A 220 -16.34 7.91 17.41
CA SER A 220 -16.23 6.45 17.32
C SER A 220 -15.39 5.89 18.47
N SER A 221 -15.82 4.76 19.06
CA SER A 221 -15.07 4.11 20.13
C SER A 221 -13.80 3.41 19.62
N ASP A 222 -12.87 3.18 20.53
CA ASP A 222 -11.71 2.30 20.34
C ASP A 222 -12.09 0.91 19.78
N ILE A 223 -13.21 0.33 20.24
CA ILE A 223 -13.77 -0.94 19.77
C ILE A 223 -14.22 -0.83 18.31
N GLN A 224 -14.89 0.27 17.93
CA GLN A 224 -15.33 0.46 16.55
C GLN A 224 -14.12 0.57 15.61
N MET A 225 -13.10 1.34 15.99
CA MET A 225 -11.85 1.45 15.25
C MET A 225 -11.15 0.08 15.12
N GLU A 226 -10.99 -0.66 16.23
CA GLU A 226 -10.33 -1.97 16.18
C GLU A 226 -11.11 -2.98 15.33
N ASN A 227 -12.45 -2.95 15.34
CA ASN A 227 -13.26 -3.79 14.45
C ASN A 227 -13.11 -3.42 12.97
N LEU A 228 -12.97 -2.13 12.64
CA LEU A 228 -12.67 -1.69 11.27
C LEU A 228 -11.28 -2.14 10.82
N ILE A 229 -10.26 -2.04 11.70
CA ILE A 229 -8.92 -2.58 11.45
C ILE A 229 -8.99 -4.09 11.23
N ASN A 230 -9.69 -4.81 12.12
CA ASN A 230 -9.87 -6.25 12.03
C ASN A 230 -10.55 -6.68 10.73
N LYS A 231 -11.55 -5.93 10.27
CA LYS A 231 -12.26 -6.15 9.00
C LYS A 231 -11.33 -5.96 7.80
N TRP A 232 -10.73 -4.79 7.68
CA TRP A 232 -10.05 -4.39 6.44
C TRP A 232 -8.59 -4.83 6.36
N PHE A 233 -7.86 -4.71 7.47
CA PHE A 233 -6.44 -5.03 7.50
C PHE A 233 -6.17 -6.46 7.92
N LEU A 234 -6.96 -7.05 8.83
CA LEU A 234 -6.66 -8.37 9.41
C LEU A 234 -7.54 -9.51 8.86
N GLY A 235 -8.57 -9.19 8.07
CA GLY A 235 -9.42 -10.19 7.42
C GLY A 235 -10.21 -11.08 8.38
N SER A 236 -10.50 -10.57 9.58
CA SER A 236 -11.21 -11.28 10.65
C SER A 236 -12.74 -11.22 10.48
N ASP A 237 -13.26 -10.41 9.55
CA ASP A 237 -14.68 -10.37 9.22
C ASP A 237 -15.08 -11.48 8.24
N ARG A 238 -14.99 -12.71 8.74
CA ARG A 238 -15.20 -13.91 7.94
C ARG A 238 -16.65 -14.02 7.45
N PRO A 239 -16.89 -14.47 6.21
CA PRO A 239 -18.23 -14.71 5.72
C PRO A 239 -19.06 -15.64 6.59
N GLN A 240 -20.33 -15.31 6.81
CA GLN A 240 -21.22 -16.18 7.55
C GLN A 240 -21.53 -17.45 6.74
N THR A 241 -21.63 -18.57 7.47
CA THR A 241 -21.93 -19.89 6.92
C THR A 241 -22.45 -20.81 8.04
N SER A 242 -23.14 -21.89 7.67
CA SER A 242 -23.57 -22.94 8.61
C SER A 242 -22.45 -23.92 9.01
N TYR A 243 -21.26 -23.75 8.44
CA TYR A 243 -20.09 -24.60 8.68
C TYR A 243 -19.14 -23.98 9.71
N THR A 244 -18.20 -24.78 10.21
CA THR A 244 -17.18 -24.32 11.16
C THR A 244 -15.95 -23.84 10.41
N TYR A 245 -15.36 -22.75 10.86
CA TYR A 245 -14.08 -22.27 10.35
C TYR A 245 -12.91 -23.01 11.01
N GLN A 246 -11.99 -23.52 10.19
CA GLN A 246 -10.73 -24.12 10.64
C GLN A 246 -9.53 -23.41 10.00
N TYR A 247 -8.41 -23.35 10.71
CA TYR A 247 -7.18 -22.77 10.19
C TYR A 247 -6.59 -23.67 9.09
N ALA A 248 -6.61 -23.24 7.84
CA ALA A 248 -6.14 -24.05 6.73
C ALA A 248 -4.61 -24.04 6.61
N ASN A 249 -3.99 -25.22 6.67
CA ASN A 249 -2.59 -25.46 6.35
C ASN A 249 -2.37 -25.54 4.84
N GLY A 250 -1.13 -25.31 4.41
CA GLY A 250 -0.73 -25.24 3.00
C GLY A 250 -0.10 -23.90 2.62
N SER A 251 0.12 -23.71 1.33
CA SER A 251 0.69 -22.48 0.77
C SER A 251 -0.35 -21.73 -0.05
N LEU A 252 -0.16 -20.42 -0.25
CA LEU A 252 -1.00 -19.65 -1.17
C LEU A 252 -0.92 -20.25 -2.58
N PHE A 253 0.30 -20.42 -3.07
CA PHE A 253 0.67 -21.15 -4.29
C PHE A 253 1.63 -22.28 -3.92
N GLN A 254 1.47 -23.46 -4.53
CA GLN A 254 2.28 -24.64 -4.19
C GLN A 254 2.82 -25.37 -5.43
N ASN A 255 2.05 -25.49 -6.52
CA ASN A 255 2.49 -26.20 -7.73
C ASN A 255 2.38 -25.36 -9.00
N GLY A 256 2.34 -24.04 -8.83
CA GLY A 256 2.07 -23.10 -9.91
C GLY A 256 0.56 -22.99 -10.17
N ILE A 257 0.12 -21.78 -10.45
CA ILE A 257 -1.29 -21.46 -10.66
C ILE A 257 -1.82 -22.22 -11.89
N SER A 258 -2.86 -23.02 -11.67
CA SER A 258 -3.47 -23.85 -12.70
C SER A 258 -4.99 -23.85 -12.59
N TYR A 259 -5.68 -23.94 -13.73
CA TYR A 259 -7.13 -24.13 -13.73
C TYR A 259 -7.55 -25.44 -13.03
N GLN A 260 -6.63 -26.39 -12.89
CA GLN A 260 -6.88 -27.68 -12.22
C GLN A 260 -7.03 -27.53 -10.71
N ASP A 261 -6.57 -26.41 -10.14
CA ASP A 261 -6.73 -26.07 -8.72
C ASP A 261 -8.20 -25.74 -8.40
N VAL A 262 -8.96 -25.32 -9.41
CA VAL A 262 -10.36 -24.96 -9.28
C VAL A 262 -11.21 -26.19 -9.07
N LYS A 263 -11.90 -26.23 -7.93
CA LYS A 263 -12.84 -27.30 -7.60
C LYS A 263 -14.00 -26.76 -6.78
N GLN A 264 -15.13 -26.60 -7.45
CA GLN A 264 -16.32 -25.97 -6.91
C GLN A 264 -16.92 -26.72 -5.72
N GLY A 265 -17.40 -25.90 -4.80
CA GLY A 265 -18.05 -26.25 -3.55
C GLY A 265 -19.52 -26.59 -3.62
N LYS A 266 -20.22 -26.24 -2.54
CA LYS A 266 -21.67 -26.38 -2.37
C LYS A 266 -22.46 -25.14 -2.77
N ILE A 267 -21.81 -24.11 -3.32
CA ILE A 267 -22.43 -22.84 -3.69
C ILE A 267 -22.47 -22.68 -5.22
N ASN A 268 -23.44 -21.92 -5.73
CA ASN A 268 -23.68 -21.73 -7.17
C ASN A 268 -22.84 -20.59 -7.77
N ASP A 269 -21.56 -20.51 -7.40
CA ASP A 269 -20.60 -19.50 -7.82
C ASP A 269 -19.81 -19.89 -9.09
N CYS A 270 -20.37 -20.76 -9.93
CA CYS A 270 -19.63 -21.36 -11.06
C CYS A 270 -19.10 -20.31 -12.04
N PHE A 271 -19.82 -19.19 -12.19
CA PHE A 271 -19.40 -18.05 -13.00
C PHE A 271 -18.07 -17.44 -12.52
N MET A 272 -17.88 -17.33 -11.20
CA MET A 272 -16.69 -16.77 -10.59
C MET A 272 -15.51 -17.73 -10.73
N LEU A 273 -15.74 -19.02 -10.46
CA LEU A 273 -14.72 -20.06 -10.60
C LEU A 273 -14.28 -20.28 -12.05
N VAL A 274 -15.19 -20.11 -13.02
CA VAL A 274 -14.83 -20.09 -14.45
C VAL A 274 -13.95 -18.87 -14.78
N GLY A 275 -14.27 -17.70 -14.22
CA GLY A 275 -13.42 -16.51 -14.36
C GLY A 275 -11.99 -16.73 -13.84
N LEU A 276 -11.84 -17.37 -12.67
CA LEU A 276 -10.53 -17.75 -12.13
C LEU A 276 -9.83 -18.79 -13.00
N ALA A 277 -10.54 -19.84 -13.44
CA ALA A 277 -9.99 -20.90 -14.28
C ALA A 277 -9.47 -20.36 -15.62
N GLU A 278 -10.28 -19.57 -16.34
CA GLU A 278 -9.88 -18.93 -17.60
C GLU A 278 -8.66 -18.03 -17.42
N THR A 279 -8.65 -17.24 -16.34
CA THR A 279 -7.51 -16.37 -16.04
C THR A 279 -6.26 -17.18 -15.73
N ALA A 280 -6.37 -18.27 -14.97
CA ALA A 280 -5.25 -19.16 -14.68
C ALA A 280 -4.67 -19.82 -15.96
N VAL A 281 -5.53 -20.20 -16.93
CA VAL A 281 -5.08 -20.74 -18.22
C VAL A 281 -4.32 -19.71 -19.04
N ARG A 282 -4.86 -18.49 -19.15
CA ARG A 282 -4.38 -17.48 -20.10
C ARG A 282 -3.31 -16.55 -19.53
N SER A 283 -3.36 -16.30 -18.22
CA SER A 283 -2.55 -15.29 -17.53
C SER A 283 -2.44 -15.61 -16.04
N SER A 284 -1.68 -16.65 -15.71
CA SER A 284 -1.39 -17.02 -14.31
C SER A 284 -0.80 -15.86 -13.50
N SER A 285 -0.02 -14.97 -14.12
CA SER A 285 0.50 -13.75 -13.48
C SER A 285 -0.59 -12.77 -13.05
N THR A 286 -1.75 -12.75 -13.71
CA THR A 286 -2.91 -11.94 -13.27
C THR A 286 -3.51 -12.49 -11.99
N ILE A 287 -3.53 -13.82 -11.81
CA ILE A 287 -3.92 -14.44 -10.54
C ILE A 287 -2.83 -14.21 -9.49
N GLU A 288 -1.56 -14.37 -9.82
CA GLU A 288 -0.45 -14.17 -8.87
C GLU A 288 -0.47 -12.75 -8.29
N SER A 289 -0.54 -11.73 -9.16
CA SER A 289 -0.62 -10.31 -8.78
C SER A 289 -1.98 -9.89 -8.17
N MET A 290 -2.97 -10.78 -8.17
CA MET A 290 -4.23 -10.55 -7.46
C MET A 290 -4.04 -10.62 -5.94
N PHE A 291 -3.00 -11.29 -5.46
CA PHE A 291 -2.75 -11.52 -4.04
C PHE A 291 -1.53 -10.75 -3.53
N ILE A 292 -1.65 -10.27 -2.31
CA ILE A 292 -0.55 -9.74 -1.50
C ILE A 292 -0.51 -10.59 -0.23
N ASP A 293 0.58 -11.33 -0.02
CA ASP A 293 0.86 -11.97 1.26
C ASP A 293 1.35 -10.90 2.24
N ASN A 294 0.59 -10.68 3.32
CA ASN A 294 0.91 -9.66 4.30
C ASN A 294 1.98 -10.09 5.32
N GLY A 295 2.47 -11.33 5.24
CA GLY A 295 3.51 -11.86 6.13
C GLY A 295 3.03 -12.21 7.54
N ASP A 296 1.73 -12.08 7.81
CA ASP A 296 1.09 -12.30 9.12
C ASP A 296 -0.04 -13.34 9.05
N ASN A 297 0.00 -14.23 8.06
CA ASN A 297 -1.06 -15.20 7.74
C ASN A 297 -2.38 -14.56 7.29
N THR A 298 -2.33 -13.33 6.77
CA THR A 298 -3.44 -12.71 6.05
C THR A 298 -3.05 -12.39 4.62
N PHE A 299 -4.03 -12.30 3.74
CA PHE A 299 -3.82 -12.06 2.32
C PHE A 299 -4.75 -10.96 1.85
N SER A 300 -4.22 -9.88 1.31
CA SER A 300 -5.02 -8.85 0.65
C SER A 300 -5.24 -9.25 -0.81
N VAL A 301 -6.50 -9.27 -1.22
CA VAL A 301 -6.95 -9.79 -2.52
C VAL A 301 -7.58 -8.65 -3.32
N ARG A 302 -7.07 -8.45 -4.53
CA ARG A 302 -7.47 -7.38 -5.45
C ARG A 302 -8.64 -7.80 -6.34
N PHE A 303 -9.62 -6.93 -6.49
CA PHE A 303 -10.62 -6.98 -7.55
C PHE A 303 -10.69 -5.64 -8.27
N TRP A 304 -11.29 -5.60 -9.46
CA TRP A 304 -11.45 -4.38 -10.25
C TRP A 304 -12.90 -3.91 -10.22
N HIS A 305 -13.09 -2.64 -9.91
CA HIS A 305 -14.36 -1.94 -10.02
C HIS A 305 -14.20 -0.73 -10.94
N ASN A 306 -14.81 -0.78 -12.12
CA ASN A 306 -14.77 0.31 -13.11
C ASN A 306 -13.34 0.78 -13.44
N GLY A 307 -12.39 -0.15 -13.54
CA GLY A 307 -10.98 0.12 -13.85
C GLY A 307 -10.14 0.60 -12.65
N SER A 308 -10.73 0.70 -11.45
CA SER A 308 -9.99 0.98 -10.21
C SER A 308 -9.82 -0.31 -9.40
N ALA A 309 -8.63 -0.51 -8.83
CA ALA A 309 -8.39 -1.64 -7.94
C ALA A 309 -9.10 -1.42 -6.59
N ASP A 310 -9.78 -2.45 -6.13
CA ASP A 310 -10.34 -2.54 -4.79
C ASP A 310 -9.75 -3.78 -4.10
N TYR A 311 -9.65 -3.74 -2.77
CA TYR A 311 -9.01 -4.75 -1.96
C TYR A 311 -9.89 -5.17 -0.79
N VAL A 312 -9.79 -6.45 -0.45
CA VAL A 312 -10.31 -7.05 0.78
C VAL A 312 -9.22 -7.93 1.38
N THR A 313 -9.13 -8.03 2.70
CA THR A 313 -8.16 -8.93 3.34
C THR A 313 -8.87 -10.17 3.87
N VAL A 314 -8.27 -11.34 3.69
CA VAL A 314 -8.76 -12.61 4.25
C VAL A 314 -7.71 -13.22 5.18
N ASP A 315 -8.16 -13.78 6.29
CA ASP A 315 -7.33 -14.67 7.11
C ASP A 315 -7.33 -16.12 6.58
N ARG A 316 -6.54 -16.99 7.19
CA ARG A 316 -6.40 -18.41 6.81
C ARG A 316 -7.56 -19.34 7.18
N TYR A 317 -8.56 -18.84 7.89
CA TYR A 317 -9.63 -19.72 8.32
C TYR A 317 -10.60 -19.95 7.16
N LEU A 318 -10.86 -21.23 6.85
CA LEU A 318 -11.79 -21.65 5.81
C LEU A 318 -12.91 -22.54 6.38
N PRO A 319 -14.12 -22.51 5.81
CA PRO A 319 -15.21 -23.37 6.26
C PRO A 319 -14.96 -24.85 5.95
N THR A 320 -15.19 -25.71 6.95
CA THR A 320 -15.08 -27.17 6.84
C THR A 320 -16.37 -27.87 7.26
N ASN A 321 -16.56 -29.09 6.75
CA ASN A 321 -17.53 -30.00 7.34
C ASN A 321 -17.03 -30.52 8.70
N SER A 322 -17.85 -31.33 9.38
CA SER A 322 -17.52 -31.92 10.69
C SER A 322 -16.30 -32.85 10.67
N SER A 323 -15.86 -33.30 9.50
CA SER A 323 -14.68 -34.14 9.31
C SER A 323 -13.43 -33.35 8.89
N GLY A 324 -13.50 -32.01 8.83
CA GLY A 324 -12.35 -31.15 8.49
C GLY A 324 -12.15 -30.90 6.99
N TYR A 325 -13.03 -31.37 6.11
CA TYR A 325 -12.85 -31.12 4.68
C TYR A 325 -13.49 -29.80 4.25
N LEU A 326 -12.78 -29.04 3.41
CA LEU A 326 -13.26 -27.80 2.80
C LEU A 326 -14.57 -28.05 2.04
N VAL A 327 -15.54 -27.14 2.20
CA VAL A 327 -16.92 -27.31 1.68
C VAL A 327 -17.25 -26.42 0.48
N TYR A 328 -16.53 -25.31 0.33
CA TYR A 328 -16.67 -24.39 -0.79
C TYR A 328 -15.59 -24.68 -1.83
N ALA A 329 -14.86 -23.69 -2.37
CA ALA A 329 -13.71 -23.92 -3.22
C ALA A 329 -12.69 -24.89 -2.58
N ASN A 330 -11.96 -25.62 -3.44
CA ASN A 330 -11.11 -26.75 -3.07
C ASN A 330 -11.90 -27.89 -2.37
N ARG A 331 -13.16 -28.10 -2.75
CA ARG A 331 -14.07 -29.04 -2.05
C ARG A 331 -13.46 -30.43 -1.80
N GLY A 332 -13.55 -30.88 -0.57
CA GLY A 332 -13.11 -32.22 -0.16
C GLY A 332 -11.61 -32.34 0.14
N VAL A 333 -10.87 -31.23 0.13
CA VAL A 333 -9.50 -31.16 0.61
C VAL A 333 -9.51 -31.06 2.14
N ASP A 334 -8.62 -31.81 2.83
CA ASP A 334 -8.45 -31.72 4.28
C ASP A 334 -7.76 -30.39 4.64
N TYR A 335 -8.40 -29.60 5.50
CA TYR A 335 -7.88 -28.31 5.95
C TYR A 335 -6.46 -28.40 6.55
N ASN A 336 -6.09 -29.54 7.14
CA ASN A 336 -4.83 -29.70 7.85
C ASN A 336 -3.68 -30.20 6.95
N ASN A 337 -3.93 -30.44 5.66
CA ASN A 337 -2.90 -30.91 4.75
C ASN A 337 -1.91 -29.78 4.39
N SER A 338 -0.62 -29.98 4.68
CA SER A 338 0.45 -29.02 4.35
C SER A 338 0.72 -28.89 2.84
N SER A 339 0.12 -29.76 2.03
CA SER A 339 0.22 -29.73 0.56
C SER A 339 -0.93 -28.99 -0.12
N ASN A 340 -1.76 -28.27 0.63
CA ASN A 340 -2.85 -27.51 0.05
C ASN A 340 -2.36 -26.26 -0.70
N GLU A 341 -2.93 -26.04 -1.87
CA GLU A 341 -2.82 -24.82 -2.66
C GLU A 341 -4.10 -24.00 -2.49
N LEU A 342 -4.01 -22.86 -1.81
CA LEU A 342 -5.15 -22.18 -1.18
C LEU A 342 -5.69 -20.98 -1.97
N TRP A 343 -5.04 -20.57 -3.07
CA TRP A 343 -5.41 -19.35 -3.79
C TRP A 343 -6.88 -19.34 -4.26
N VAL A 344 -7.44 -20.46 -4.71
CA VAL A 344 -8.85 -20.51 -5.16
C VAL A 344 -9.79 -20.27 -3.98
N ALA A 345 -9.56 -20.95 -2.85
CA ALA A 345 -10.36 -20.77 -1.63
C ALA A 345 -10.25 -19.37 -1.04
N PHE A 346 -9.06 -18.75 -1.09
CA PHE A 346 -8.90 -17.36 -0.66
C PHE A 346 -9.52 -16.36 -1.63
N ALA A 347 -9.46 -16.57 -2.94
CA ALA A 347 -10.19 -15.76 -3.92
C ALA A 347 -11.70 -15.83 -3.70
N GLU A 348 -12.26 -17.04 -3.52
CA GLU A 348 -13.69 -17.23 -3.27
C GLU A 348 -14.11 -16.54 -1.96
N LYS A 349 -13.39 -16.78 -0.86
CA LYS A 349 -13.66 -16.12 0.42
C LYS A 349 -13.60 -14.59 0.31
N ALA A 350 -12.59 -14.06 -0.37
CA ALA A 350 -12.44 -12.64 -0.59
C ALA A 350 -13.61 -12.07 -1.41
N TYR A 351 -14.02 -12.76 -2.47
CA TYR A 351 -15.15 -12.35 -3.30
C TYR A 351 -16.48 -12.35 -2.52
N VAL A 352 -16.66 -13.31 -1.60
CA VAL A 352 -17.80 -13.31 -0.68
C VAL A 352 -17.76 -12.12 0.29
N GLN A 353 -16.60 -11.80 0.87
CA GLN A 353 -16.46 -10.60 1.73
C GLN A 353 -16.74 -9.31 0.94
N LEU A 354 -16.26 -9.24 -0.30
CA LEU A 354 -16.44 -8.11 -1.19
C LEU A 354 -17.91 -7.88 -1.56
N ASN A 355 -18.75 -8.93 -1.54
CA ASN A 355 -20.17 -8.81 -1.80
C ASN A 355 -20.82 -7.70 -0.98
N GLU A 356 -20.42 -7.55 0.28
CA GLU A 356 -20.99 -6.55 1.19
C GLU A 356 -20.71 -5.09 0.78
N SER A 357 -19.69 -4.85 -0.05
CA SER A 357 -19.44 -3.53 -0.66
C SER A 357 -20.44 -3.19 -1.78
N GLY A 358 -21.24 -4.16 -2.23
CA GLY A 358 -22.48 -3.92 -2.96
C GLY A 358 -22.38 -3.70 -4.47
N TRP A 359 -21.21 -3.98 -5.06
CA TRP A 359 -20.95 -3.68 -6.48
C TRP A 359 -20.65 -4.91 -7.35
N ILE A 360 -20.71 -6.12 -6.78
CA ILE A 360 -20.50 -7.37 -7.53
C ILE A 360 -21.81 -8.04 -8.03
N TYR A 361 -22.92 -7.30 -8.00
CA TYR A 361 -24.24 -7.72 -8.52
C TYR A 361 -24.84 -8.97 -7.87
N GLN A 362 -24.64 -9.11 -6.57
CA GLN A 362 -25.18 -10.21 -5.77
C GLN A 362 -26.16 -9.66 -4.73
N ASP A 363 -26.26 -10.26 -3.55
CA ASP A 363 -27.25 -9.84 -2.54
C ASP A 363 -26.72 -8.86 -1.48
N ASN A 364 -25.47 -8.42 -1.62
CA ASN A 364 -24.80 -7.46 -0.74
C ASN A 364 -24.59 -7.95 0.70
N THR A 365 -24.44 -9.26 0.90
CA THR A 365 -24.18 -9.86 2.22
C THR A 365 -22.80 -10.50 2.31
N ASN A 366 -22.13 -10.35 3.46
CA ASN A 366 -20.92 -11.11 3.79
C ASN A 366 -21.27 -12.55 4.19
N THR A 367 -21.86 -13.32 3.27
CA THR A 367 -22.25 -14.72 3.49
C THR A 367 -21.98 -15.53 2.22
N TYR A 368 -21.55 -16.79 2.35
CA TYR A 368 -21.37 -17.64 1.16
C TYR A 368 -22.68 -17.82 0.39
N ASN A 369 -23.82 -17.87 1.09
CA ASN A 369 -25.13 -17.95 0.45
C ASN A 369 -25.47 -16.69 -0.37
N GLY A 370 -24.75 -15.59 -0.17
CA GLY A 370 -24.91 -14.37 -0.95
C GLY A 370 -24.61 -14.54 -2.44
N LEU A 371 -23.81 -15.56 -2.79
CA LEU A 371 -23.50 -15.93 -4.19
C LEU A 371 -24.46 -17.00 -4.75
N ALA A 372 -25.43 -17.50 -3.97
CA ALA A 372 -26.23 -18.67 -4.34
C ALA A 372 -27.16 -18.45 -5.55
N LYS A 373 -27.43 -17.19 -5.91
CA LYS A 373 -28.30 -16.82 -7.04
C LYS A 373 -27.62 -17.00 -8.40
N GLY A 374 -26.31 -17.27 -8.42
CA GLY A 374 -25.52 -17.28 -9.63
C GLY A 374 -25.16 -15.87 -10.10
N GLY A 375 -24.44 -15.79 -11.21
CA GLY A 375 -23.95 -14.54 -11.77
C GLY A 375 -23.46 -14.75 -13.19
N TYR A 376 -22.92 -13.69 -13.80
CA TYR A 376 -22.40 -13.75 -15.18
C TYR A 376 -20.89 -13.94 -15.20
N ILE A 377 -20.41 -14.70 -16.17
CA ILE A 377 -18.98 -14.95 -16.33
C ILE A 377 -18.28 -13.64 -16.72
N SER A 378 -18.93 -12.81 -17.53
CA SER A 378 -18.45 -11.47 -17.90
C SER A 378 -18.16 -10.57 -16.69
N ASP A 379 -18.97 -10.66 -15.63
CA ASP A 379 -18.78 -9.85 -14.43
C ASP A 379 -17.52 -10.32 -13.69
N ALA A 380 -17.42 -11.63 -13.45
CA ALA A 380 -16.25 -12.22 -12.81
C ALA A 380 -14.95 -11.94 -13.59
N LEU A 381 -14.97 -12.10 -14.92
CA LEU A 381 -13.82 -11.79 -15.77
C LEU A 381 -13.40 -10.31 -15.64
N ALA A 382 -14.35 -9.39 -15.66
CA ALA A 382 -14.06 -7.96 -15.49
C ALA A 382 -13.48 -7.67 -14.11
N GLN A 383 -14.04 -8.25 -13.05
CA GLN A 383 -13.64 -8.01 -11.67
C GLN A 383 -12.29 -8.66 -11.32
N ILE A 384 -11.97 -9.81 -11.90
CA ILE A 384 -10.68 -10.48 -11.69
C ILE A 384 -9.58 -9.77 -12.50
N THR A 385 -9.84 -9.50 -13.78
CA THR A 385 -8.79 -9.08 -14.72
C THR A 385 -8.71 -7.58 -14.99
N GLY A 386 -9.80 -6.85 -14.76
CA GLY A 386 -9.90 -5.41 -15.04
C GLY A 386 -10.15 -5.09 -16.51
N LYS A 387 -10.24 -6.13 -17.35
CA LYS A 387 -10.59 -6.00 -18.75
C LYS A 387 -12.07 -5.68 -18.90
N LYS A 388 -12.40 -4.93 -19.96
CA LYS A 388 -13.78 -4.85 -20.44
C LYS A 388 -14.23 -6.23 -20.91
N THR A 389 -15.54 -6.49 -20.84
CA THR A 389 -16.11 -7.78 -21.21
C THR A 389 -17.30 -7.62 -22.14
N SER A 390 -17.60 -8.68 -22.89
CA SER A 390 -18.83 -8.84 -23.65
C SER A 390 -19.69 -9.90 -23.00
N LEU A 391 -20.94 -9.56 -22.71
CA LEU A 391 -21.92 -10.39 -22.02
C LEU A 391 -22.91 -11.00 -23.01
N GLY A 392 -23.23 -12.29 -22.85
CA GLY A 392 -24.37 -12.93 -23.47
C GLY A 392 -24.28 -13.06 -24.98
N ASN A 393 -23.08 -13.24 -25.53
CA ASN A 393 -22.88 -13.33 -26.97
C ASN A 393 -23.56 -14.59 -27.53
N GLY A 394 -24.21 -14.45 -28.69
CA GLY A 394 -24.78 -15.58 -29.41
C GLY A 394 -23.70 -16.56 -29.87
N LEU A 395 -24.02 -17.85 -29.89
CA LEU A 395 -23.10 -18.89 -30.34
C LEU A 395 -22.80 -18.72 -31.84
N ASN A 396 -21.53 -18.45 -32.14
CA ASN A 396 -21.01 -18.41 -33.51
C ASN A 396 -19.60 -19.01 -33.53
N PHE A 397 -19.38 -20.01 -34.38
CA PHE A 397 -18.12 -20.74 -34.45
C PHE A 397 -16.94 -19.80 -34.73
N SER A 398 -17.03 -18.99 -35.79
CA SER A 398 -15.94 -18.10 -36.18
C SER A 398 -15.65 -17.07 -35.09
N SER A 399 -16.67 -16.45 -34.50
CA SER A 399 -16.47 -15.45 -33.45
C SER A 399 -15.76 -16.00 -32.21
N ILE A 400 -16.10 -17.22 -31.77
CA ILE A 400 -15.44 -17.86 -30.61
C ILE A 400 -14.00 -18.23 -30.96
N VAL A 401 -13.75 -18.77 -32.16
CA VAL A 401 -12.39 -19.10 -32.62
C VAL A 401 -11.53 -17.84 -32.75
N ASP A 402 -12.08 -16.76 -33.31
CA ASP A 402 -11.38 -15.48 -33.45
C ASP A 402 -11.05 -14.88 -32.08
N ALA A 403 -12.00 -14.91 -31.14
CA ALA A 403 -11.78 -14.50 -29.75
C ALA A 403 -10.67 -15.34 -29.08
N PHE A 404 -10.72 -16.66 -29.24
CA PHE A 404 -9.77 -17.59 -28.65
C PHE A 404 -8.35 -17.35 -29.18
N ASN A 405 -8.22 -17.17 -30.49
CA ASN A 405 -6.95 -16.89 -31.17
C ASN A 405 -6.41 -15.51 -30.84
N SER A 406 -7.30 -14.55 -30.54
CA SER A 406 -6.93 -13.20 -30.12
C SER A 406 -6.53 -13.10 -28.63
N GLY A 407 -6.49 -14.23 -27.92
CA GLY A 407 -6.07 -14.29 -26.52
C GLY A 407 -7.14 -13.83 -25.52
N GLN A 408 -8.41 -13.74 -25.94
CA GLN A 408 -9.51 -13.43 -25.03
C GLN A 408 -9.77 -14.62 -24.08
N LEU A 409 -10.14 -14.30 -22.84
CA LEU A 409 -10.67 -15.26 -21.89
C LEU A 409 -12.13 -15.50 -22.23
N ILE A 410 -12.58 -16.75 -22.25
CA ILE A 410 -13.89 -17.15 -22.78
C ILE A 410 -14.56 -18.14 -21.85
N GLY A 411 -15.78 -17.82 -21.43
CA GLY A 411 -16.65 -18.75 -20.73
C GLY A 411 -17.93 -19.02 -21.51
N LEU A 412 -18.46 -20.24 -21.42
CA LEU A 412 -19.71 -20.63 -22.05
C LEU A 412 -20.77 -20.98 -21.00
N GLY A 413 -21.98 -20.46 -21.21
CA GLY A 413 -23.16 -20.76 -20.41
C GLY A 413 -24.00 -21.85 -21.07
N THR A 414 -24.43 -22.83 -20.27
CA THR A 414 -25.29 -23.93 -20.75
C THR A 414 -26.78 -23.54 -20.73
N LYS A 415 -27.57 -24.23 -21.56
CA LYS A 415 -29.04 -24.13 -21.51
C LYS A 415 -29.56 -24.63 -20.16
N LEU A 416 -30.74 -24.14 -19.75
CA LEU A 416 -31.39 -24.58 -18.51
C LEU A 416 -31.95 -26.00 -18.59
N THR A 417 -32.30 -26.47 -19.79
CA THR A 417 -32.82 -27.81 -20.05
C THR A 417 -32.36 -28.30 -21.42
N GLY A 418 -32.51 -29.61 -21.68
CA GLY A 418 -32.19 -30.19 -22.99
C GLY A 418 -30.70 -30.28 -23.32
N VAL A 419 -29.82 -30.23 -22.30
CA VAL A 419 -28.38 -30.42 -22.45
C VAL A 419 -28.02 -31.91 -22.53
N ALA A 420 -26.86 -32.23 -23.13
CA ALA A 420 -26.34 -33.59 -23.17
C ALA A 420 -26.17 -34.18 -21.76
N SER A 421 -26.27 -35.51 -21.64
CA SER A 421 -26.23 -36.21 -20.35
C SER A 421 -24.90 -36.05 -19.59
N ASN A 422 -23.82 -35.67 -20.26
CA ASN A 422 -22.52 -35.37 -19.69
C ASN A 422 -22.30 -33.88 -19.34
N ILE A 423 -23.23 -32.99 -19.69
CA ILE A 423 -23.15 -31.54 -19.46
C ILE A 423 -24.10 -31.13 -18.33
N VAL A 424 -23.67 -30.23 -17.44
CA VAL A 424 -24.51 -29.67 -16.38
C VAL A 424 -25.35 -28.54 -16.97
N SER A 425 -26.66 -28.54 -16.74
CA SER A 425 -27.56 -27.47 -17.20
C SER A 425 -27.51 -26.24 -16.30
N GLY A 426 -27.69 -25.04 -16.86
CA GLY A 426 -27.70 -23.78 -16.10
C GLY A 426 -26.36 -23.49 -15.40
N HIS A 427 -25.27 -23.88 -16.04
CA HIS A 427 -23.91 -23.94 -15.51
C HIS A 427 -22.89 -23.29 -16.45
N ALA A 428 -21.82 -22.75 -15.88
CA ALA A 428 -20.72 -22.11 -16.59
C ALA A 428 -19.57 -23.10 -16.86
N TYR A 429 -18.91 -22.96 -18.01
CA TYR A 429 -17.72 -23.72 -18.41
C TYR A 429 -16.64 -22.76 -18.94
N ALA A 430 -15.38 -23.05 -18.65
CA ALA A 430 -14.21 -22.33 -19.17
C ALA A 430 -13.75 -22.93 -20.51
N LEU A 431 -13.43 -22.13 -21.52
CA LEU A 431 -12.83 -22.58 -22.78
C LEU A 431 -11.30 -22.56 -22.70
N ILE A 432 -10.74 -23.72 -22.33
CA ILE A 432 -9.33 -23.84 -22.02
C ILE A 432 -8.44 -24.19 -23.22
N ASN A 433 -9.01 -24.72 -24.31
CA ASN A 433 -8.26 -25.01 -25.54
C ASN A 433 -9.16 -25.10 -26.79
N TYR A 434 -8.56 -24.93 -27.96
CA TYR A 434 -9.18 -25.19 -29.25
C TYR A 434 -8.18 -25.88 -30.19
N ASN A 435 -8.59 -27.02 -30.76
CA ASN A 435 -7.78 -27.76 -31.73
C ASN A 435 -8.29 -27.50 -33.14
N SER A 436 -7.53 -26.73 -33.92
CA SER A 436 -7.89 -26.35 -35.30
C SER A 436 -7.91 -27.52 -36.29
N SER A 437 -7.17 -28.60 -36.02
CA SER A 437 -7.11 -29.77 -36.90
C SER A 437 -8.36 -30.64 -36.78
N THR A 438 -8.91 -30.75 -35.56
CA THR A 438 -10.12 -31.53 -35.28
C THR A 438 -11.38 -30.67 -35.17
N GLN A 439 -11.23 -29.34 -35.15
CA GLN A 439 -12.26 -28.35 -34.87
C GLN A 439 -13.02 -28.60 -33.56
N LYS A 440 -12.32 -29.15 -32.55
CA LYS A 440 -12.87 -29.40 -31.23
C LYS A 440 -12.43 -28.36 -30.22
N PHE A 441 -13.34 -28.02 -29.32
CA PHE A 441 -13.11 -27.14 -28.19
C PHE A 441 -12.93 -27.97 -26.92
N THR A 442 -11.94 -27.64 -26.12
CA THR A 442 -11.76 -28.24 -24.80
C THR A 442 -12.37 -27.33 -23.74
N LEU A 443 -13.41 -27.80 -23.07
CA LEU A 443 -14.09 -27.07 -22.01
C LEU A 443 -13.75 -27.67 -20.64
N PHE A 444 -13.58 -26.80 -19.65
CA PHE A 444 -13.40 -27.15 -18.25
C PHE A 444 -14.66 -26.85 -17.43
N ASN A 445 -15.10 -27.86 -16.67
CA ASN A 445 -16.17 -27.77 -15.69
C ASN A 445 -15.58 -27.33 -14.34
N PRO A 446 -16.00 -26.19 -13.76
CA PRO A 446 -15.47 -25.70 -12.48
C PRO A 446 -15.72 -26.66 -11.30
N TRP A 447 -16.51 -27.73 -11.46
CA TRP A 447 -16.60 -28.82 -10.47
C TRP A 447 -15.28 -29.57 -10.24
N GLY A 448 -14.27 -29.34 -11.09
CA GLY A 448 -12.90 -29.78 -10.95
C GLY A 448 -12.52 -30.91 -11.92
N VAL A 449 -11.22 -31.15 -12.09
CA VAL A 449 -10.70 -32.15 -13.05
C VAL A 449 -11.08 -33.60 -12.70
N ASN A 450 -11.18 -33.91 -11.40
CA ASN A 450 -11.43 -35.26 -10.88
C ASN A 450 -12.91 -35.48 -10.51
N THR A 451 -13.83 -35.19 -11.43
CA THR A 451 -15.26 -35.46 -11.26
C THR A 451 -15.66 -36.84 -11.81
N ASN A 452 -16.89 -37.26 -11.54
CA ASN A 452 -17.47 -38.49 -12.11
C ASN A 452 -17.47 -38.42 -13.65
N SER A 453 -17.23 -39.56 -14.31
CA SER A 453 -17.35 -39.72 -15.77
C SER A 453 -18.70 -39.27 -16.33
N SER A 454 -19.76 -39.25 -15.53
CA SER A 454 -21.07 -38.73 -15.93
C SER A 454 -21.15 -37.22 -16.06
N LYS A 455 -20.26 -36.44 -15.43
CA LYS A 455 -20.13 -34.98 -15.56
C LYS A 455 -18.65 -34.60 -15.54
N PRO A 456 -17.91 -34.91 -16.62
CA PRO A 456 -16.46 -34.83 -16.63
C PRO A 456 -15.94 -33.41 -16.37
N GLY A 457 -14.75 -33.35 -15.78
CA GLY A 457 -14.07 -32.10 -15.45
C GLY A 457 -13.53 -31.39 -16.69
N VAL A 458 -13.12 -32.16 -17.69
CA VAL A 458 -12.61 -31.67 -18.97
C VAL A 458 -13.28 -32.44 -20.09
N MET A 459 -13.73 -31.73 -21.13
CA MET A 459 -14.45 -32.32 -22.26
C MET A 459 -13.95 -31.74 -23.57
N GLU A 460 -13.78 -32.58 -24.57
CA GLU A 460 -13.57 -32.14 -25.96
C GLU A 460 -14.88 -32.24 -26.73
N LEU A 461 -15.41 -31.10 -27.16
CA LEU A 461 -16.70 -30.98 -27.84
C LEU A 461 -16.52 -30.48 -29.27
N SER A 462 -17.27 -31.07 -30.20
CA SER A 462 -17.52 -30.52 -31.53
C SER A 462 -18.41 -29.28 -31.47
N TRP A 463 -18.43 -28.49 -32.54
CA TRP A 463 -19.33 -27.34 -32.65
C TRP A 463 -20.81 -27.72 -32.50
N SER A 464 -21.25 -28.82 -33.12
CA SER A 464 -22.63 -29.31 -33.00
C SER A 464 -23.01 -29.67 -31.57
N GLU A 465 -22.08 -30.21 -30.79
CA GLU A 465 -22.31 -30.49 -29.37
C GLU A 465 -22.46 -29.19 -28.57
N ILE A 466 -21.64 -28.17 -28.86
CA ILE A 466 -21.77 -26.84 -28.26
C ILE A 466 -23.15 -26.24 -28.59
N GLU A 467 -23.55 -26.18 -29.86
CA GLU A 467 -24.85 -25.62 -30.27
C GLU A 467 -26.04 -26.37 -29.62
N SER A 468 -25.90 -27.68 -29.42
CA SER A 468 -26.95 -28.49 -28.80
C SER A 468 -27.17 -28.17 -27.32
N SER A 469 -26.11 -27.84 -26.57
CA SER A 469 -26.16 -27.79 -25.10
C SER A 469 -25.89 -26.41 -24.50
N PHE A 470 -25.29 -25.49 -25.23
CA PHE A 470 -24.92 -24.15 -24.77
C PHE A 470 -25.88 -23.09 -25.30
N SER A 471 -26.01 -21.98 -24.57
CA SER A 471 -26.94 -20.90 -24.90
C SER A 471 -26.23 -19.59 -25.27
N TYR A 472 -25.11 -19.30 -24.62
CA TYR A 472 -24.33 -18.08 -24.85
C TYR A 472 -22.86 -18.28 -24.48
N TRP A 473 -22.03 -17.30 -24.82
CA TRP A 473 -20.67 -17.18 -24.32
C TRP A 473 -20.35 -15.75 -23.90
N ASP A 474 -19.50 -15.61 -22.90
CA ASP A 474 -18.96 -14.35 -22.42
C ASP A 474 -17.47 -14.31 -22.70
N SER A 475 -16.91 -13.11 -22.87
CA SER A 475 -15.47 -12.96 -23.07
C SER A 475 -14.92 -11.64 -22.56
N THR A 476 -13.61 -11.60 -22.36
CA THR A 476 -12.89 -10.33 -22.28
C THR A 476 -12.78 -9.69 -23.66
N LEU A 477 -12.79 -8.36 -23.70
CA LEU A 477 -12.44 -7.58 -24.89
C LEU A 477 -10.94 -7.28 -24.89
N ASN A 478 -10.38 -7.12 -26.08
CA ASN A 478 -8.99 -6.70 -26.28
C ASN A 478 -8.84 -5.19 -26.30
#